data_AF-A0A2N2LGA4-F1
#
_entry.id   AF-A0A2N2LGA4-F1
#
_cell.length_a   1.000
_cell.length_b   1.000
_cell.length_c   1.000
_cell.angle_alpha   90.00
_cell.angle_beta   90.00
_cell.angle_gamma   90.00
#
_symmetry.space_group_name_H-M   'P 1'
#
loop_
_entity.id
_entity.type
_entity.pdbx_description
1 polymer ?
#
loop_
_entity_poly.entity_id
_entity_poly.type
_entity_poly.pdbx_seq_one_letter_code
_entity_poly.pdbx_strand_id
1 'polypeptide(L)'
;MATLKPTFDTASLLSIIQTELAVHPLCSKVDIYKLMFQALYGPTHMIPDEDLIIKGIINERSAMKTTFTPLVQDIGSGNAFYRISLSLLPDIAPVREAQILCQYIMSSRQAFDTDWDEWGKTWKVIDLLLYANSIHFIDINDDIDALLNHRSIPSHSSIYHDNYIPHYRLVHHSFLPKLLAELK
;
A
#
# COMPACT_ATOMS: atom_id res chain seq x y z
N MET A 1 -1.99 -17.49 -11.82
CA MET A 1 -2.58 -16.56 -12.80
C MET A 1 -2.10 -15.17 -12.43
N ALA A 2 -1.51 -14.42 -13.37
CA ALA A 2 -1.08 -13.06 -13.11
C ALA A 2 -2.28 -12.14 -12.87
N THR A 3 -2.21 -11.27 -11.87
CA THR A 3 -3.25 -10.25 -11.63
C THR A 3 -3.11 -9.13 -12.67
N LEU A 4 -4.25 -8.71 -13.23
CA LEU A 4 -4.29 -7.58 -14.16
C LEU A 4 -4.13 -6.25 -13.42
N LYS A 5 -3.80 -5.18 -14.17
CA LYS A 5 -3.83 -3.83 -13.63
C LYS A 5 -5.28 -3.45 -13.31
N PRO A 6 -5.62 -3.01 -12.10
CA PRO A 6 -6.92 -2.42 -11.83
C PRO A 6 -7.05 -1.09 -12.57
N THR A 7 -8.28 -0.75 -12.94
CA THR A 7 -8.65 0.56 -13.48
C THR A 7 -9.65 1.21 -12.53
N PHE A 8 -9.45 2.49 -12.25
CA PHE A 8 -10.33 3.26 -11.39
C PHE A 8 -10.91 4.44 -12.16
N ASP A 9 -12.22 4.60 -12.07
CA ASP A 9 -12.85 5.86 -12.47
C ASP A 9 -12.60 6.93 -11.40
N THR A 10 -12.91 8.18 -11.74
CA THR A 10 -12.74 9.33 -10.84
C THR A 10 -13.44 9.16 -9.49
N ALA A 11 -14.62 8.54 -9.47
CA ALA A 11 -15.38 8.31 -8.24
C ALA A 11 -14.65 7.31 -7.33
N SER A 12 -14.13 6.23 -7.90
CA SER A 12 -13.35 5.22 -7.16
C SER A 12 -12.05 5.80 -6.62
N LEU A 13 -11.32 6.61 -7.42
CA LEU A 13 -10.12 7.30 -6.96
C LEU A 13 -10.43 8.19 -5.74
N LEU A 14 -11.48 8.99 -5.82
CA LEU A 14 -11.88 9.87 -4.72
C LEU A 14 -12.31 9.08 -3.47
N SER A 15 -13.05 7.99 -3.64
CA SER A 15 -13.48 7.12 -2.55
C SER A 15 -12.30 6.50 -1.81
N ILE A 16 -11.26 6.05 -2.53
CA ILE A 16 -10.03 5.51 -1.93
C ILE A 16 -9.34 6.60 -1.08
N ILE A 17 -9.19 7.81 -1.63
CA ILE A 17 -8.55 8.94 -0.94
C ILE A 17 -9.33 9.33 0.32
N GLN A 18 -10.66 9.45 0.23
CA GLN A 18 -11.51 9.80 1.36
C GLN A 18 -11.48 8.73 2.46
N THR A 19 -11.45 7.46 2.08
CA THR A 19 -11.32 6.35 3.03
C THR A 19 -9.98 6.42 3.74
N GLU A 20 -8.88 6.68 3.02
CA GLU A 20 -7.57 6.86 3.64
C GLU A 20 -7.57 8.03 4.62
N LEU A 21 -8.10 9.19 4.23
CA LEU A 21 -8.13 10.37 5.09
C LEU A 21 -9.03 10.19 6.33
N ALA A 22 -10.06 9.34 6.24
CA ALA A 22 -10.89 9.00 7.39
C ALA A 22 -10.15 8.09 8.40
N VAL A 23 -9.30 7.18 7.90
CA VAL A 23 -8.55 6.23 8.72
C VAL A 23 -7.23 6.85 9.23
N HIS A 24 -6.55 7.60 8.38
CA HIS A 24 -5.25 8.23 8.61
C HIS A 24 -5.35 9.75 8.33
N PRO A 25 -5.99 10.54 9.20
CA PRO A 25 -6.23 11.98 8.97
C PRO A 25 -4.97 12.85 8.89
N LEU A 26 -3.81 12.36 9.32
CA LEU A 26 -2.52 13.07 9.29
C LEU A 26 -1.65 12.70 8.08
N CYS A 27 -2.23 12.08 7.05
CA CYS A 27 -1.57 11.91 5.75
C CYS A 27 -1.14 13.26 5.17
N SER A 28 0.05 13.29 4.58
CA SER A 28 0.42 14.37 3.65
C SER A 28 0.13 13.97 2.20
N LYS A 29 0.43 14.88 1.27
CA LYS A 29 0.24 14.64 -0.16
C LYS A 29 1.11 13.47 -0.67
N VAL A 30 2.32 13.28 -0.13
CA VAL A 30 3.19 12.14 -0.51
C VAL A 30 2.63 10.79 -0.06
N ASP A 31 1.90 10.75 1.05
CA ASP A 31 1.25 9.53 1.52
C ASP A 31 0.09 9.14 0.58
N ILE A 32 -0.66 10.12 0.06
CA ILE A 32 -1.67 9.88 -0.97
C ILE A 32 -1.05 9.46 -2.29
N TYR A 33 0.07 10.07 -2.71
CA TYR A 33 0.83 9.62 -3.87
C TYR A 33 1.19 8.13 -3.75
N LYS A 34 1.74 7.75 -2.61
CA LYS A 34 2.09 6.36 -2.31
C LYS A 34 0.88 5.44 -2.27
N LEU A 35 -0.20 5.83 -1.58
CA LEU A 35 -1.45 5.08 -1.52
C LEU A 35 -1.96 4.75 -2.92
N MET A 36 -2.08 5.76 -3.77
CA MET A 36 -2.65 5.59 -5.11
C MET A 36 -1.75 4.75 -6.01
N PHE A 37 -0.42 4.87 -5.85
CA PHE A 37 0.52 3.97 -6.49
C PHE A 37 0.30 2.52 -6.04
N GLN A 38 0.19 2.27 -4.73
CA GLN A 38 -0.04 0.95 -4.16
C GLN A 38 -1.39 0.35 -4.60
N ALA A 39 -2.43 1.18 -4.69
CA ALA A 39 -3.76 0.79 -5.17
C ALA A 39 -3.74 0.28 -6.62
N LEU A 40 -2.86 0.84 -7.47
CA LEU A 40 -2.78 0.50 -8.89
C LEU A 40 -1.77 -0.62 -9.18
N TYR A 41 -0.60 -0.57 -8.55
CA TYR A 41 0.53 -1.44 -8.88
C TYR A 41 0.82 -2.50 -7.82
N GLY A 42 0.26 -2.38 -6.62
CA GLY A 42 0.42 -3.36 -5.54
C GLY A 42 1.90 -3.60 -5.17
N PRO A 43 2.27 -4.85 -4.85
CA PRO A 43 3.64 -5.22 -4.46
C PRO A 43 4.59 -5.41 -5.66
N THR A 44 4.18 -5.09 -6.88
CA THR A 44 4.93 -5.40 -8.11
C THR A 44 6.31 -4.74 -8.16
N HIS A 45 6.46 -3.57 -7.53
CA HIS A 45 7.72 -2.82 -7.44
C HIS A 45 8.77 -3.47 -6.50
N MET A 46 8.38 -4.46 -5.70
CA MET A 46 9.30 -5.13 -4.77
C MET A 46 10.25 -6.08 -5.52
N ILE A 47 11.43 -6.35 -4.96
CA ILE A 47 12.31 -7.41 -5.47
C ILE A 47 11.68 -8.78 -5.10
N PRO A 48 11.48 -9.70 -6.05
CA PRO A 48 10.85 -11.01 -5.81
C PRO A 48 11.80 -12.02 -5.15
N ASP A 49 12.33 -11.70 -3.98
CA ASP A 49 13.18 -12.58 -3.18
C ASP A 49 12.40 -13.06 -1.95
N GLU A 50 11.92 -14.31 -2.00
CA GLU A 50 11.08 -14.89 -0.95
C GLU A 50 11.81 -14.95 0.41
N ASP A 51 13.09 -15.32 0.42
CA ASP A 51 13.87 -15.42 1.66
C ASP A 51 14.04 -14.05 2.31
N LEU A 52 14.32 -13.01 1.52
CA LEU A 52 14.39 -11.64 2.02
C LEU A 52 13.04 -11.13 2.51
N ILE A 53 11.94 -11.43 1.80
CA ILE A 53 10.59 -11.03 2.20
C ILE A 53 10.20 -11.70 3.52
N ILE A 54 10.40 -13.02 3.65
CA ILE A 54 10.06 -13.78 4.87
C ILE A 54 10.88 -13.28 6.05
N LYS A 55 12.21 -13.16 5.90
CA LYS A 55 13.08 -12.61 6.96
C LYS A 55 12.68 -11.20 7.34
N GLY A 56 12.34 -10.36 6.36
CA GLY A 56 11.86 -9.00 6.57
C GLY A 56 10.58 -8.97 7.40
N ILE A 57 9.58 -9.79 7.05
CA ILE A 57 8.31 -9.89 7.79
C ILE A 57 8.55 -10.32 9.24
N ILE A 58 9.37 -11.36 9.47
CA ILE A 58 9.65 -11.87 10.83
C ILE A 58 10.36 -10.81 11.68
N ASN A 59 11.40 -10.18 11.12
CA ASN A 59 12.19 -9.16 11.82
C ASN A 59 11.34 -7.93 12.15
N GLU A 60 10.57 -7.45 11.17
CA GLU A 60 9.68 -6.31 11.33
C GLU A 60 8.64 -6.62 12.40
N ARG A 61 7.97 -7.77 12.32
CA ARG A 61 6.96 -8.18 13.30
C ARG A 61 7.50 -8.28 14.71
N SER A 62 8.72 -8.80 14.87
CA SER A 62 9.39 -8.93 16.18
C SER A 62 9.83 -7.59 16.74
N ALA A 63 10.08 -6.59 15.88
CA ALA A 63 10.48 -5.24 16.27
C ALA A 63 9.28 -4.31 16.56
N MET A 64 8.08 -4.67 16.10
CA MET A 64 6.85 -3.91 16.32
C MET A 64 6.55 -3.76 17.81
N LYS A 65 6.30 -2.52 18.23
CA LYS A 65 5.89 -2.19 19.61
C LYS A 65 4.42 -1.79 19.72
N THR A 66 3.80 -1.51 18.59
CA THR A 66 2.43 -1.00 18.48
C THR A 66 1.69 -1.76 17.41
N THR A 67 0.37 -1.81 17.56
CA THR A 67 -0.52 -2.38 16.55
C THR A 67 -0.75 -1.35 15.45
N PHE A 68 -0.46 -1.71 14.20
CA PHE A 68 -0.91 -0.92 13.06
C PHE A 68 -2.37 -1.26 12.77
N THR A 69 -3.23 -0.25 12.78
CA THR A 69 -4.67 -0.39 12.55
C THR A 69 -5.11 0.46 11.36
N PRO A 70 -6.06 -0.04 10.54
CA PRO A 70 -6.80 -1.29 10.69
C PRO A 70 -5.96 -2.53 10.32
N LEU A 71 -6.35 -3.70 10.85
CA LEU A 71 -5.63 -4.95 10.60
C LEU A 71 -5.71 -5.39 9.13
N VAL A 72 -6.82 -5.08 8.47
CA VAL A 72 -7.05 -5.28 7.05
C VAL A 72 -7.65 -3.98 6.52
N GLN A 73 -6.98 -3.33 5.58
CA GLN A 73 -7.43 -2.09 4.97
C GLN A 73 -7.65 -2.30 3.48
N ASP A 74 -8.84 -1.97 2.98
CA ASP A 74 -9.05 -1.84 1.54
C ASP A 74 -8.41 -0.54 1.05
N ILE A 75 -7.53 -0.62 0.05
CA ILE A 75 -6.94 0.54 -0.63
C ILE A 75 -7.28 0.55 -2.12
N GLY A 76 -8.18 -0.32 -2.56
CA GLY A 76 -8.47 -0.60 -3.96
C GLY A 76 -9.94 -0.51 -4.32
N SER A 77 -10.78 0.11 -3.48
CA SER A 77 -12.24 0.21 -3.67
C SER A 77 -12.88 -1.16 -3.96
N GLY A 78 -12.47 -2.19 -3.21
CA GLY A 78 -12.94 -3.57 -3.31
C GLY A 78 -12.39 -4.37 -4.49
N ASN A 79 -11.66 -3.73 -5.41
CA ASN A 79 -11.30 -4.30 -6.71
C ASN A 79 -9.80 -4.48 -6.93
N ALA A 80 -8.95 -4.03 -6.01
CA ALA A 80 -7.50 -4.12 -6.18
C ALA A 80 -6.79 -4.70 -4.96
N PHE A 81 -6.11 -3.87 -4.17
CA PHE A 81 -5.23 -4.34 -3.11
C PHE A 81 -5.76 -4.01 -1.73
N TYR A 82 -5.37 -4.85 -0.78
CA TYR A 82 -5.56 -4.66 0.64
C TYR A 82 -4.20 -4.52 1.31
N ARG A 83 -4.11 -3.64 2.30
CA ARG A 83 -3.01 -3.63 3.27
C ARG A 83 -3.35 -4.61 4.38
N ILE A 84 -2.48 -5.59 4.57
CA ILE A 84 -2.53 -6.61 5.62
C ILE A 84 -1.55 -6.19 6.69
N SER A 85 -2.05 -5.72 7.84
CA SER A 85 -1.23 -5.35 8.98
C SER A 85 -0.43 -6.56 9.46
N LEU A 86 0.86 -6.35 9.72
CA LEU A 86 1.68 -7.39 10.30
C LEU A 86 1.24 -7.74 11.72
N SER A 87 0.47 -6.88 12.38
CA SER A 87 -0.16 -7.18 13.68
C SER A 87 -1.14 -8.36 13.64
N LEU A 88 -1.55 -8.84 12.46
CA LEU A 88 -2.30 -10.10 12.33
C LEU A 88 -1.47 -11.35 12.63
N LEU A 89 -0.14 -11.25 12.51
CA LEU A 89 0.77 -12.36 12.74
C LEU A 89 1.06 -12.46 14.25
N PRO A 90 1.33 -13.67 14.77
CA PRO A 90 1.68 -13.85 16.17
C PRO A 90 2.99 -13.14 16.52
N ASP A 91 3.11 -12.69 17.78
CA ASP A 91 4.31 -11.97 18.26
C ASP A 91 5.56 -12.86 18.30
N ILE A 92 5.38 -14.18 18.48
CA ILE A 92 6.47 -15.13 18.69
C ILE A 92 6.55 -16.10 17.51
N ALA A 93 7.73 -16.15 16.89
CA ALA A 93 8.08 -17.10 15.83
C ALA A 93 7.04 -17.23 14.69
N PRO A 94 6.62 -16.13 14.02
CA PRO A 94 5.60 -16.13 12.96
C PRO A 94 6.12 -16.70 11.62
N VAL A 95 6.92 -17.77 11.64
CA VAL A 95 7.60 -18.30 10.44
C VAL A 95 6.58 -18.82 9.42
N ARG A 96 5.60 -19.59 9.89
CA ARG A 96 4.54 -20.15 9.03
C ARG A 96 3.69 -19.04 8.41
N GLU A 97 3.27 -18.08 9.23
CA GLU A 97 2.41 -16.98 8.80
C GLU A 97 3.16 -16.03 7.85
N ALA A 98 4.45 -15.80 8.08
CA ALA A 98 5.31 -15.06 7.17
C ALA A 98 5.47 -15.76 5.82
N GLN A 99 5.61 -17.09 5.79
CA GLN A 99 5.65 -17.88 4.55
C GLN A 99 4.33 -17.80 3.77
N ILE A 100 3.20 -17.98 4.46
CA ILE A 100 1.86 -17.84 3.87
C ILE A 100 1.70 -16.43 3.28
N LEU A 101 1.99 -15.39 4.06
CA LEU A 101 1.87 -14.01 3.60
C LEU A 101 2.81 -13.73 2.42
N CYS A 102 4.05 -14.23 2.44
CA CYS A 102 4.99 -14.13 1.33
C CYS A 102 4.42 -14.74 0.05
N GLN A 103 3.87 -15.95 0.11
CA GLN A 103 3.25 -16.62 -1.04
C GLN A 103 2.14 -15.75 -1.65
N TYR A 104 1.31 -15.13 -0.81
CA TYR A 104 0.22 -14.26 -1.26
C TYR A 104 0.71 -12.90 -1.79
N ILE A 105 1.75 -12.30 -1.21
CA ILE A 105 2.42 -11.12 -1.77
C ILE A 105 2.93 -11.42 -3.17
N MET A 106 3.66 -12.53 -3.33
CA MET A 106 4.24 -12.95 -4.60
C MET A 106 3.17 -13.25 -5.64
N SER A 107 2.07 -13.90 -5.23
CA SER A 107 0.92 -14.18 -6.10
C SER A 107 0.15 -12.92 -6.49
N SER A 108 0.24 -11.85 -5.69
CA SER A 108 -0.42 -10.55 -5.93
C SER A 108 0.38 -9.63 -6.84
N ARG A 109 1.60 -10.01 -7.21
CA ARG A 109 2.40 -9.24 -8.16
C ARG A 109 1.77 -9.29 -9.54
N GLN A 110 1.78 -8.15 -10.21
CA GLN A 110 1.39 -8.06 -11.61
C GLN A 110 2.52 -8.58 -12.50
N ALA A 111 2.16 -9.07 -13.69
CA ALA A 111 3.14 -9.63 -14.64
C ALA A 111 3.91 -8.57 -15.45
N PHE A 112 3.67 -7.30 -15.20
CA PHE A 112 4.28 -6.18 -15.91
C PHE A 112 4.98 -5.24 -14.91
N ASP A 113 6.03 -4.57 -15.36
CA ASP A 113 6.72 -3.55 -14.57
C ASP A 113 5.89 -2.26 -14.47
N THR A 114 6.27 -1.37 -13.55
CA THR A 114 5.62 -0.06 -13.42
C THR A 114 5.78 0.77 -14.69
N ASP A 115 4.66 1.10 -15.35
CA ASP A 115 4.62 2.13 -16.38
C ASP A 115 4.61 3.52 -15.71
N TRP A 116 5.80 4.14 -15.63
CA TRP A 116 6.00 5.44 -15.00
C TRP A 116 5.38 6.60 -15.79
N ASP A 117 5.27 6.48 -17.12
CA ASP A 117 4.68 7.52 -17.95
C ASP A 117 3.15 7.53 -17.80
N GLU A 118 2.54 6.34 -17.72
CA GLU A 118 1.13 6.18 -17.37
C GLU A 118 0.85 6.62 -15.93
N TRP A 119 1.73 6.26 -14.99
CA TRP A 119 1.62 6.71 -13.60
C TRP A 119 1.65 8.24 -13.49
N GLY A 120 2.58 8.92 -14.17
CA GLY A 120 2.62 10.38 -14.18
C GLY A 120 1.35 11.04 -14.73
N LYS A 121 0.74 10.45 -15.77
CA LYS A 121 -0.57 10.90 -16.29
C LYS A 121 -1.69 10.68 -15.27
N THR A 122 -1.70 9.52 -14.63
CA THR A 122 -2.69 9.15 -13.61
C THR A 122 -2.58 10.06 -12.40
N TRP A 123 -1.36 10.35 -11.94
CA TRP A 123 -1.13 11.26 -10.83
C TRP A 123 -1.63 12.67 -11.13
N LYS A 124 -1.42 13.21 -12.34
CA LYS A 124 -1.97 14.51 -12.73
C LYS A 124 -3.49 14.55 -12.62
N VAL A 125 -4.18 13.48 -12.99
CA VAL A 125 -5.64 13.37 -12.80
C VAL A 125 -5.98 13.40 -11.32
N ILE A 126 -5.30 12.60 -10.49
CA ILE A 126 -5.50 12.57 -9.03
C ILE A 126 -5.26 13.95 -8.41
N ASP A 127 -4.19 14.65 -8.80
CA ASP A 127 -3.84 15.97 -8.27
C ASP A 127 -4.93 17.01 -8.56
N LEU A 128 -5.49 16.98 -9.78
CA LEU A 128 -6.65 17.81 -10.13
C LEU A 128 -7.88 17.45 -9.29
N LEU A 129 -8.08 16.18 -8.94
CA LEU A 129 -9.18 15.76 -8.07
C LEU A 129 -9.00 16.25 -6.64
N LEU A 130 -7.77 16.18 -6.10
CA LEU A 130 -7.45 16.72 -4.78
C LEU A 130 -7.78 18.22 -4.71
N TYR A 131 -7.36 18.96 -5.74
CA TYR A 131 -7.67 20.39 -5.86
C TYR A 131 -9.17 20.68 -5.99
N ALA A 132 -9.86 19.99 -6.91
CA ALA A 132 -11.28 20.20 -7.18
C ALA A 132 -12.20 19.88 -5.98
N ASN A 133 -11.75 19.00 -5.08
CA ASN A 133 -12.48 18.63 -3.86
C ASN A 133 -11.98 19.37 -2.61
N SER A 134 -11.12 20.40 -2.78
CA SER A 134 -10.57 21.19 -1.68
C SER A 134 -9.93 20.33 -0.58
N ILE A 135 -9.24 19.27 -0.98
CA ILE A 135 -8.50 18.42 -0.04
C ILE A 135 -7.19 19.14 0.30
N HIS A 136 -7.05 19.51 1.57
CA HIS A 136 -5.87 20.19 2.09
C HIS A 136 -5.01 19.22 2.91
N PHE A 137 -3.71 19.28 2.68
CA PHE A 137 -2.72 18.49 3.39
C PHE A 137 -1.88 19.39 4.29
N ILE A 138 -1.25 18.79 5.30
CA ILE A 138 -0.18 19.46 6.05
C ILE A 138 0.93 19.76 5.05
N ASP A 139 1.33 21.03 4.97
CA ASP A 139 2.44 21.47 4.13
C ASP A 139 3.75 20.97 4.73
N ILE A 140 4.20 19.85 4.19
CA ILE A 140 5.55 19.36 4.33
C ILE A 140 6.14 19.41 2.93
N ASN A 141 7.41 19.76 2.79
CA ASN A 141 8.10 19.97 1.50
C ASN A 141 8.25 18.66 0.68
N ASP A 142 7.11 18.07 0.30
CA ASP A 142 6.98 16.85 -0.49
C ASP A 142 7.11 17.22 -1.98
N ASP A 143 8.30 16.97 -2.54
CA ASP A 143 8.56 17.21 -3.96
C ASP A 143 8.12 16.02 -4.83
N ILE A 144 6.82 15.99 -5.14
CA ILE A 144 6.24 14.93 -5.98
C ILE A 144 6.75 15.00 -7.42
N ASP A 145 7.09 16.18 -7.92
CA ASP A 145 7.69 16.32 -9.25
C ASP A 145 9.06 15.65 -9.30
N ALA A 146 9.88 15.79 -8.25
CA ALA A 146 11.14 15.04 -8.13
C ALA A 146 10.91 13.53 -8.06
N LEU A 147 9.87 13.03 -7.37
CA LEU A 147 9.54 11.60 -7.33
C LEU A 147 9.16 11.06 -8.72
N LEU A 148 8.35 11.81 -9.47
CA LEU A 148 7.99 11.47 -10.84
C LEU A 148 9.20 11.46 -11.77
N ASN A 149 10.06 12.48 -11.67
CA ASN A 149 11.29 12.59 -12.47
C ASN A 149 12.27 11.45 -12.17
N HIS A 150 12.41 11.07 -10.90
CA HIS A 150 13.27 9.97 -10.47
C HIS A 150 12.64 8.59 -10.61
N ARG A 151 11.37 8.50 -11.04
CA ARG A 151 10.65 7.23 -11.19
C ARG A 151 10.71 6.40 -9.90
N SER A 152 10.37 7.04 -8.78
CA SER A 152 10.47 6.45 -7.45
C SER A 152 9.17 6.49 -6.67
N ILE A 153 9.05 5.54 -5.75
CA ILE A 153 7.99 5.49 -4.76
C ILE A 153 8.59 5.95 -3.45
N PRO A 154 8.00 6.94 -2.78
CA PRO A 154 8.53 7.47 -1.54
C PRO A 154 8.31 6.48 -0.37
N SER A 155 9.10 6.66 0.68
CA SER A 155 8.68 6.23 2.02
C SER A 155 7.44 7.03 2.46
N HIS A 156 6.77 6.58 3.52
CA HIS A 156 5.73 7.43 4.12
C HIS A 156 6.35 8.71 4.67
N SER A 157 5.57 9.78 4.77
CA SER A 157 6.01 11.02 5.41
C SER A 157 6.42 10.75 6.86
N SER A 158 7.27 11.61 7.43
CA SER A 158 7.64 11.51 8.84
C SER A 158 6.42 11.61 9.75
N ILE A 159 5.50 12.53 9.46
CA ILE A 159 4.24 12.70 10.21
C ILE A 159 3.44 11.40 10.20
N TYR A 160 3.27 10.78 9.04
CA TYR A 160 2.55 9.51 8.94
C TYR A 160 3.27 8.41 9.73
N HIS A 161 4.59 8.30 9.60
CA HIS A 161 5.38 7.29 10.30
C HIS A 161 5.27 7.42 11.82
N ASP A 162 5.39 8.64 12.33
CA ASP A 162 5.37 8.93 13.78
C ASP A 162 3.99 8.67 14.40
N ASN A 163 2.90 8.83 13.64
CA ASN A 163 1.54 8.68 14.15
C ASN A 163 0.94 7.29 13.93
N TYR A 164 1.30 6.61 12.84
CA TYR A 164 0.66 5.35 12.45
C TYR A 164 1.59 4.15 12.49
N ILE A 165 2.91 4.36 12.34
CA ILE A 165 3.92 3.29 12.36
C ILE A 165 3.53 2.14 11.40
N PRO A 166 3.46 2.42 10.08
CA PRO A 166 2.90 1.50 9.11
C PRO A 166 3.71 0.22 8.96
N HIS A 167 3.14 -0.88 9.44
CA HIS A 167 3.67 -2.23 9.29
C HIS A 167 2.63 -3.10 8.59
N TYR A 168 2.67 -3.12 7.26
CA TYR A 168 1.72 -3.87 6.45
C TYR A 168 2.36 -4.46 5.19
N ARG A 169 1.64 -5.36 4.53
CA ARG A 169 1.95 -5.89 3.20
C ARG A 169 0.74 -5.82 2.28
N LEU A 170 0.99 -5.75 0.98
CA LEU A 170 -0.07 -5.63 -0.02
C LEU A 170 -0.44 -7.00 -0.56
N VAL A 171 -1.75 -7.28 -0.57
CA VAL A 171 -2.31 -8.51 -1.13
C VAL A 171 -3.51 -8.17 -2.01
N HIS A 172 -3.59 -8.79 -3.17
CA HIS A 172 -4.68 -8.58 -4.12
C HIS A 172 -6.00 -9.14 -3.55
N HIS A 173 -7.12 -8.45 -3.78
CA HIS A 173 -8.42 -8.71 -3.18
C HIS A 173 -8.89 -10.16 -3.42
N SER A 174 -8.57 -10.74 -4.58
CA SER A 174 -8.92 -12.12 -4.94
C SER A 174 -8.33 -13.17 -4.00
N PHE A 175 -7.24 -12.85 -3.30
CA PHE A 175 -6.57 -13.75 -2.37
C PHE A 175 -6.97 -13.54 -0.92
N LEU A 176 -7.59 -12.40 -0.60
CA LEU A 176 -7.90 -12.02 0.78
C LEU A 176 -8.71 -13.08 1.55
N PRO A 177 -9.80 -13.67 1.00
CA PRO A 177 -10.57 -14.66 1.76
C PRO A 177 -9.76 -15.92 2.10
N LYS A 178 -8.87 -16.36 1.22
CA LYS A 178 -8.03 -17.55 1.43
C LYS A 178 -6.91 -17.26 2.42
N LEU A 179 -6.22 -16.13 2.25
CA LEU A 179 -5.20 -15.66 3.19
C LEU A 179 -5.74 -15.62 4.63
N LEU A 180 -6.88 -14.97 4.85
CA LEU A 180 -7.47 -14.84 6.18
C LEU A 180 -7.98 -16.17 6.76
N ALA A 181 -8.26 -17.18 5.92
CA ALA A 181 -8.59 -18.51 6.40
C ALA A 181 -7.35 -19.29 6.84
N GLU A 182 -6.20 -19.08 6.18
CA GLU A 182 -4.95 -19.79 6.46
C GLU A 182 -4.13 -19.20 7.62
N LEU A 183 -4.32 -17.90 7.90
CA LEU A 183 -3.71 -17.19 9.04
C LEU A 183 -4.44 -17.42 10.38
N LYS A 184 -5.57 -18.13 10.39
CA LYS A 184 -6.25 -18.58 11.62
C LYS A 184 -5.58 -19.83 12.18
#